data_AF-A0A1E4L8E3-F1
#
_entry.id   AF-A0A1E4L8E3-F1
#
_cell.length_a   1.000
_cell.length_b   1.000
_cell.length_c   1.000
_cell.angle_alpha   90.00
_cell.angle_beta   90.00
_cell.angle_gamma   90.00
#
_symmetry.space_group_name_H-M   'P 1'
#
loop_
_entity.id
_entity.type
_entity.pdbx_description
1 polymer ?
#
loop_
_entity_poly.entity_id
_entity_poly.type
_entity_poly.pdbx_seq_one_letter_code
_entity_poly.pdbx_strand_id
1 'polypeptide(L)'
;MSIFQGLLFLFFGTGLLWVDYRALRGGWLPCGPNGFKGRLEFRRNEQPVRFWVMFVLYGTGGLWLLVFALQLLAGQAAPLPLR
;
A
#
# COMPACT_ATOMS: atom_id res chain seq x y z
N MET A 1 -8.93 14.95 14.49
CA MET A 1 -8.27 14.82 13.16
C MET A 1 -7.15 13.79 13.16
N SER A 2 -6.26 13.78 14.16
CA SER A 2 -5.18 12.79 14.24
C SER A 2 -5.67 11.35 14.27
N ILE A 3 -6.59 11.00 15.17
CA ILE A 3 -7.12 9.63 15.27
C ILE A 3 -7.71 9.13 13.93
N PHE A 4 -8.50 9.98 13.25
CA PHE A 4 -9.09 9.65 11.96
C PHE A 4 -8.02 9.40 10.89
N GLN A 5 -7.06 10.32 10.73
CA GLN A 5 -5.96 10.14 9.78
C GLN A 5 -5.12 8.90 10.10
N GLY A 6 -4.85 8.66 11.39
CA GLY A 6 -4.09 7.48 11.84
C GLY A 6 -4.80 6.18 11.46
N LEU A 7 -6.10 6.05 11.74
CA LEU A 7 -6.88 4.88 11.34
C LEU A 7 -6.95 4.72 9.81
N LEU A 8 -7.09 5.82 9.08
CA LEU A 8 -7.12 5.82 7.62
C LEU A 8 -5.77 5.34 7.02
N PHE A 9 -4.65 5.85 7.53
CA PHE A 9 -3.32 5.40 7.11
C PHE A 9 -3.02 3.96 7.51
N LEU A 10 -3.50 3.51 8.68
CA LEU A 10 -3.45 2.10 9.09
C LEU A 10 -4.20 1.20 8.09
N PHE A 11 -5.42 1.60 7.72
CA PHE A 11 -6.23 0.86 6.76
C PHE A 11 -5.54 0.76 5.40
N PHE A 12 -5.09 1.88 4.84
CA PHE A 12 -4.39 1.89 3.54
C PHE A 12 -3.04 1.17 3.58
N GLY A 13 -2.25 1.37 4.63
CA GLY A 13 -0.96 0.71 4.80
C GLY A 13 -1.10 -0.81 4.88
N THR A 14 -2.03 -1.30 5.70
CA THR A 14 -2.35 -2.74 5.79
C THR A 14 -2.89 -3.27 4.46
N GLY A 15 -3.76 -2.52 3.80
CA GLY A 15 -4.32 -2.88 2.50
C GLY A 15 -3.25 -3.06 1.42
N LEU A 16 -2.27 -2.17 1.35
CA LEU A 16 -1.13 -2.28 0.41
C LEU A 16 -0.30 -3.54 0.69
N LEU A 17 0.07 -3.79 1.95
CA LEU A 17 0.83 -4.98 2.32
C LEU A 17 0.06 -6.27 2.07
N TRP A 18 -1.26 -6.25 2.26
CA TRP A 18 -2.12 -7.37 1.92
C TRP A 18 -2.14 -7.66 0.41
N VAL A 19 -2.18 -6.62 -0.42
CA VAL A 19 -2.08 -6.75 -1.89
C VAL A 19 -0.75 -7.39 -2.29
N ASP A 20 0.37 -6.94 -1.72
CA ASP A 20 1.69 -7.51 -1.99
C ASP A 20 1.78 -8.97 -1.54
N TYR A 21 1.27 -9.27 -0.34
CA TYR A 21 1.22 -10.62 0.16
C TYR A 21 0.43 -11.55 -0.75
N ARG A 22 -0.71 -11.09 -1.28
CA ARG A 22 -1.48 -11.81 -2.29
C ARG A 22 -0.71 -11.92 -3.60
N ALA A 23 0.00 -10.87 -4.02
CA ALA A 23 0.79 -10.86 -5.26
C ALA A 23 1.94 -11.87 -5.23
N LEU A 24 2.58 -12.10 -4.06
CA LEU A 24 3.59 -13.15 -3.91
C LEU A 24 3.05 -14.55 -4.21
N ARG A 25 1.81 -14.83 -3.77
CA ARG A 25 1.17 -16.13 -3.98
C ARG A 25 0.53 -16.26 -5.36
N GLY A 26 -0.12 -15.20 -5.83
CA GLY A 26 -0.88 -15.19 -7.08
C GLY A 26 -0.05 -14.86 -8.33
N GLY A 27 1.12 -14.25 -8.16
CA GLY A 27 2.00 -13.87 -9.27
C GLY A 27 1.50 -12.69 -10.10
N TRP A 28 0.46 -11.98 -9.66
CA TRP A 28 -0.07 -10.79 -10.31
C TRP A 28 -0.29 -9.66 -9.30
N LEU A 29 -0.09 -8.42 -9.73
CA LEU A 29 -0.16 -7.24 -8.89
C LEU A 29 -1.10 -6.20 -9.54
N PRO A 30 -2.25 -5.88 -8.89
CA PRO A 30 -3.19 -4.88 -9.39
C PRO A 30 -2.60 -3.48 -9.28
N CYS A 31 -2.61 -2.73 -10.38
CA CYS A 31 -2.20 -1.33 -10.41
C CYS A 31 -3.39 -0.41 -10.75
N GLY A 32 -3.58 0.63 -9.94
CA GLY A 32 -4.59 1.65 -10.17
C GLY A 32 -6.05 1.18 -9.97
N PRO A 33 -7.03 2.04 -10.27
CA PRO A 33 -8.45 1.80 -9.92
C PRO A 33 -9.09 0.63 -10.68
N ASN A 34 -8.49 0.21 -11.80
CA ASN A 34 -8.94 -0.94 -12.59
C ASN A 34 -8.00 -2.15 -12.46
N GLY A 35 -7.00 -2.11 -11.57
CA GLY A 35 -6.06 -3.21 -11.36
C GLY A 35 -6.75 -4.50 -10.93
N PHE A 36 -7.78 -4.41 -10.07
CA PHE A 36 -8.58 -5.57 -9.63
C PHE A 36 -9.56 -6.09 -10.70
N LYS A 37 -9.73 -5.37 -11.82
CA LYS A 37 -10.59 -5.77 -12.94
C LYS A 37 -9.79 -6.44 -14.07
N GLY A 38 -8.53 -6.80 -13.83
CA GLY A 38 -7.65 -7.48 -14.79
C GLY A 38 -7.17 -6.61 -15.95
N ARG A 39 -7.40 -5.28 -15.92
CA ARG A 39 -6.99 -4.36 -17.02
C ARG A 39 -5.62 -3.72 -16.81
N LEU A 40 -5.17 -3.64 -15.57
CA LEU A 40 -3.91 -2.99 -15.18
C LEU A 40 -3.19 -3.88 -14.16
N GLU A 41 -2.97 -5.15 -14.50
CA GLU A 41 -2.21 -6.07 -13.66
C GLU A 41 -0.80 -6.29 -14.23
N PHE A 42 0.21 -6.24 -13.36
CA PHE A 42 1.55 -6.72 -13.71
C PHE A 42 1.68 -8.17 -13.29
N ARG A 43 2.11 -9.03 -14.20
CA ARG A 43 2.33 -10.45 -13.94
C ARG A 43 3.81 -10.72 -13.80
N ARG A 44 4.18 -11.50 -12.79
CA ARG A 44 5.58 -11.84 -12.49
C ARG A 44 6.29 -12.53 -13.65
N ASN A 45 5.58 -13.38 -14.39
CA ASN A 45 6.18 -14.17 -15.48
C ASN A 45 6.26 -13.39 -16.80
N GLU A 46 5.31 -12.48 -17.05
CA GLU A 46 5.25 -11.72 -18.32
C GLU A 46 6.04 -10.40 -18.21
N GLN A 47 6.01 -9.77 -17.05
CA GLN A 47 6.58 -8.44 -16.80
C GLN A 47 7.34 -8.41 -15.45
N PRO A 48 8.40 -9.23 -15.29
CA PRO A 48 9.06 -9.45 -13.99
C PRO A 48 9.60 -8.16 -13.38
N VAL A 49 10.24 -7.31 -14.18
CA VAL A 49 10.81 -6.04 -13.70
C VAL A 49 9.71 -5.11 -13.18
N ARG A 50 8.63 -4.93 -13.95
CA ARG A 50 7.51 -4.05 -13.55
C ARG A 50 6.78 -4.59 -12.32
N PHE A 51 6.59 -5.90 -12.24
CA PHE A 51 6.03 -6.57 -11.08
C PHE A 51 6.86 -6.29 -9.83
N TRP A 52 8.17 -6.54 -9.85
CA TRP A 52 9.03 -6.36 -8.68
C TRP A 52 9.20 -4.89 -8.29
N VAL A 53 9.25 -3.97 -9.26
CA VAL A 53 9.28 -2.52 -8.98
C VAL A 53 8.01 -2.10 -8.25
N MET A 54 6.83 -2.50 -8.73
CA MET A 54 5.58 -2.14 -8.06
C MET A 54 5.40 -2.84 -6.72
N PHE A 55 5.85 -4.10 -6.61
CA PHE A 55 5.87 -4.83 -5.35
C PHE A 55 6.71 -4.10 -4.28
N VAL A 56 7.91 -3.63 -4.64
CA VAL A 56 8.75 -2.86 -3.71
C VAL A 56 8.09 -1.52 -3.37
N LEU A 57 7.49 -0.83 -4.33
CA LEU A 57 6.80 0.44 -4.09
C LEU A 57 5.57 0.29 -3.17
N TYR A 58 4.77 -0.75 -3.37
CA TYR A 58 3.59 -1.02 -2.54
C TYR A 58 4.03 -1.44 -1.14
N GLY A 59 5.09 -2.25 -1.04
CA GLY A 59 5.60 -2.74 0.23
C GLY A 59 6.20 -1.63 1.07
N THR A 60 7.09 -0.84 0.46
CA THR A 60 7.72 0.30 1.13
C THR A 60 6.69 1.38 1.48
N GLY A 61 5.78 1.72 0.57
CA GLY A 61 4.70 2.67 0.83
C GLY A 61 3.74 2.20 1.93
N GLY A 62 3.37 0.91 1.92
CA GLY A 62 2.52 0.30 2.94
C GLY A 62 3.17 0.30 4.32
N LEU A 63 4.45 -0.09 4.42
CA LEU A 63 5.23 -0.02 5.66
C LEU A 63 5.37 1.41 6.18
N TRP A 64 5.67 2.36 5.30
CA TRP A 64 5.79 3.77 5.68
C TRP A 64 4.47 4.31 6.24
N LEU A 65 3.35 4.01 5.58
CA LEU A 65 2.00 4.36 6.03
C LEU A 65 1.69 3.78 7.41
N LEU A 66 2.03 2.51 7.65
CA LEU A 66 1.82 1.88 8.96
C LEU A 66 2.66 2.54 10.05
N VAL A 67 3.95 2.76 9.80
CA VAL A 67 4.85 3.41 10.76
C VAL A 67 4.35 4.82 11.08
N PHE A 68 3.97 5.59 10.06
CA PHE A 68 3.42 6.93 10.25
C PHE A 68 2.10 6.90 11.02
N ALA A 69 1.20 5.99 10.69
CA ALA A 69 -0.07 5.82 11.39
C ALA A 69 0.12 5.52 12.88
N LEU A 70 1.04 4.62 13.22
CA LEU A 70 1.37 4.29 14.61
C LEU A 70 1.93 5.49 15.37
N GLN A 71 2.85 6.25 14.76
CA GLN A 71 3.37 7.48 15.36
C GLN A 71 2.27 8.52 15.59
N LEU A 72 1.32 8.62 14.65
CA LEU A 72 0.22 9.58 14.71
C LEU A 72 -0.81 9.21 15.79
N LEU A 73 -1.07 7.92 15.98
CA LEU A 73 -1.88 7.41 17.09
C LEU A 73 -1.18 7.50 18.44
N ALA A 74 0.15 7.36 18.47
CA ALA A 74 0.96 7.56 19.68
C ALA A 74 1.18 9.03 20.05
N GLY A 75 0.69 9.97 19.24
CA GLY A 75 0.88 11.42 19.44
C GLY A 75 2.32 11.90 19.17
N GLN A 76 3.14 11.09 18.52
CA GLN A 76 4.54 11.40 18.17
C GLN A 76 4.68 12.13 16.83
N ALA A 77 3.66 12.07 15.97
CA ALA A 77 3.63 12.75 14.68
C ALA A 77 2.47 13.75 14.59
N ALA A 78 2.73 14.89 13.92
CA ALA A 78 1.68 15.86 13.63
C ALA A 78 0.77 15.33 12.50
N PRO A 79 -0.55 15.57 12.58
CA PRO A 79 -1.47 15.23 11.50
C PRO A 79 -1.14 16.04 10.24
N LEU A 80 -1.38 15.44 9.07
CA LEU A 80 -1.22 16.12 7.80
C LEU A 80 -2.25 17.26 7.69
N PRO A 81 -1.87 18.42 7.14
CA PRO A 81 -2.79 19.53 6.95
C PRO A 81 -3.80 19.16 5.86
N LEU A 82 -5.03 18.80 6.26
CA LEU A 82 -6.17 18.68 5.37
C LEU A 82 -6.87 20.04 5.35
N ARG A 83 -6.95 20.67 4.18
CA ARG A 83 -7.71 21.90 3.96
C ARG A 83 -9.16 21.56 3.61
#